data_AF-A0A803LYF9-F1
#
_entry.id   AF-A0A803LYF9-F1
#
_cell.length_a   1.000
_cell.length_b   1.000
_cell.length_c   1.000
_cell.angle_alpha   90.00
_cell.angle_beta   90.00
_cell.angle_gamma   90.00
#
_symmetry.space_group_name_H-M   'P 1'
#
loop_
_entity.id
_entity.type
_entity.pdbx_description
1 polymer ?
#
loop_
_entity_poly.entity_id
_entity_poly.type
_entity_poly.pdbx_seq_one_letter_code
_entity_poly.pdbx_strand_id
1 'polypeptide(L)'
;MGQIFSNLWNWICPKSRNETTKKDVQSNNHQTYYVDDVDQNNQLESHYYINISDHFQPVSDWNNNLDSSPAPHVVLDLISESNEEPVIDYGDDRVIAEVVLEKNVTTAVNYVSSNDSSVGKIGPYTSDQRVLLVGEGDFSFSASLAVAFGTSACNIIATSLNLGDFLIKNYRKFPNNKAELETRGSVVLHGVDATKMVNHPFVGSMTFDRVIFNFPHAGKFGKGDLELRMHQKLISGFLQNAKKMIGEDGEIHITSKCSGFFRRLDIPKLGCDQGLYLIQAVNFKRLEYPGYQTKYGFGGDRYFHCNPSKTYKFGLSSN
;
A
#
# COMPACT_ATOMS: atom_id res chain seq x y z
N MET A 1 4.18 -28.19 -1.43
CA MET A 1 4.10 -26.70 -1.51
C MET A 1 3.40 -26.17 -2.77
N GLY A 2 3.32 -26.91 -3.89
CA GLY A 2 2.72 -26.40 -5.15
C GLY A 2 1.18 -26.26 -5.19
N GLN A 3 0.43 -27.07 -4.43
CA GLN A 3 -1.05 -27.08 -4.49
C GLN A 3 -1.72 -25.89 -3.79
N ILE A 4 -1.06 -25.29 -2.79
CA ILE A 4 -1.60 -24.16 -2.02
C ILE A 4 -1.52 -22.87 -2.87
N PHE A 5 -0.44 -22.70 -3.64
CA PHE A 5 -0.30 -21.57 -4.56
C PHE A 5 -1.24 -21.66 -5.76
N SER A 6 -1.56 -22.86 -6.27
CA SER A 6 -2.52 -23.00 -7.38
C SER A 6 -3.95 -22.65 -6.99
N ASN A 7 -4.35 -22.95 -5.75
CA ASN A 7 -5.69 -22.63 -5.25
C ASN A 7 -5.83 -21.14 -4.94
N LEU A 8 -4.76 -20.50 -4.46
CA LEU A 8 -4.70 -19.05 -4.29
C LEU A 8 -4.76 -18.32 -5.65
N TRP A 9 -4.09 -18.86 -6.68
CA TRP A 9 -4.10 -18.29 -8.03
C TRP A 9 -5.50 -18.30 -8.68
N ASN A 10 -6.24 -19.40 -8.56
CA ASN A 10 -7.61 -19.50 -9.10
C ASN A 10 -8.63 -18.66 -8.32
N TRP A 11 -8.34 -18.33 -7.06
CA TRP A 11 -9.19 -17.45 -6.25
C TRP A 11 -8.93 -15.96 -6.50
N ILE A 12 -7.67 -15.58 -6.80
CA ILE A 12 -7.28 -14.19 -7.09
C ILE A 12 -7.66 -13.77 -8.53
N CYS A 13 -7.73 -14.71 -9.48
CA CYS A 13 -8.00 -14.43 -10.89
C CYS A 13 -9.10 -15.34 -11.48
N PRO A 14 -10.40 -15.06 -11.27
CA PRO A 14 -11.45 -15.78 -11.99
C PRO A 14 -11.40 -15.39 -13.48
N LYS A 15 -11.20 -16.37 -14.35
CA LYS A 15 -11.21 -16.17 -15.81
C LYS A 15 -12.55 -15.58 -16.25
N SER A 16 -12.53 -14.58 -17.13
CA SER A 16 -13.73 -14.09 -17.81
C SER A 16 -14.36 -15.23 -18.61
N ARG A 17 -15.65 -15.44 -18.38
CA ARG A 17 -16.42 -16.53 -18.99
C ARG A 17 -16.75 -16.14 -20.43
N ASN A 18 -15.82 -16.30 -21.36
CA ASN A 18 -16.06 -16.32 -22.81
C ASN A 18 -14.85 -16.92 -23.55
N GLU A 19 -14.66 -18.24 -23.48
CA GLU A 19 -13.86 -18.95 -24.49
C GLU A 19 -14.62 -20.19 -24.97
N THR A 20 -15.12 -20.07 -26.19
CA THR A 20 -15.76 -21.13 -26.95
C THR A 20 -14.71 -22.18 -27.30
N THR A 21 -14.93 -23.41 -26.84
CA THR A 21 -14.15 -24.61 -27.16
C THR A 21 -13.94 -24.77 -28.66
N LYS A 22 -12.68 -24.75 -29.10
CA LYS A 22 -12.24 -25.47 -30.31
C LYS A 22 -11.33 -26.62 -29.88
N LYS A 23 -11.82 -27.83 -30.17
CA LYS A 23 -11.01 -29.05 -30.21
C LYS A 23 -10.02 -28.91 -31.37
N ASP A 24 -8.78 -29.36 -31.20
CA ASP A 24 -8.30 -30.56 -31.89
C ASP A 24 -6.80 -30.85 -31.70
N VAL A 25 -6.56 -32.15 -31.44
CA VAL A 25 -5.49 -33.02 -31.95
C VAL A 25 -4.05 -32.89 -31.40
N GLN A 26 -3.68 -33.94 -30.67
CA GLN A 26 -2.31 -34.41 -30.38
C GLN A 26 -1.51 -34.71 -31.66
N SER A 27 -0.23 -34.34 -31.64
CA SER A 27 0.81 -35.17 -32.27
C SER A 27 2.12 -35.05 -31.49
N ASN A 28 2.54 -36.17 -30.90
CA ASN A 28 3.88 -36.42 -30.41
C ASN A 28 4.89 -36.33 -31.56
N ASN A 29 6.10 -35.83 -31.29
CA ASN A 29 7.33 -36.44 -31.81
C ASN A 29 8.53 -36.07 -30.95
N HIS A 30 9.23 -37.11 -30.50
CA HIS A 30 10.56 -37.07 -29.90
C HIS A 30 11.62 -36.73 -30.96
N GLN A 31 12.66 -35.97 -30.61
CA GLN A 31 14.00 -36.25 -31.11
C GLN A 31 15.09 -35.67 -30.18
N THR A 32 15.98 -36.56 -29.76
CA THR A 32 17.21 -36.35 -28.98
C THR A 32 18.40 -36.08 -29.90
N TYR A 33 19.33 -35.21 -29.50
CA TYR A 33 20.73 -35.23 -29.94
C TYR A 33 21.69 -34.79 -28.81
N TYR A 34 22.84 -35.48 -28.73
CA TYR A 34 23.98 -35.32 -27.79
C TYR A 34 24.73 -33.99 -28.01
N VAL A 35 25.07 -33.24 -26.95
CA VAL A 35 26.37 -33.11 -26.23
C VAL A 35 27.58 -32.74 -27.11
N ASP A 36 28.13 -31.54 -26.84
CA ASP A 36 29.58 -31.28 -26.84
C ASP A 36 29.93 -30.43 -25.61
N ASP A 37 31.02 -30.84 -24.97
CA ASP A 37 31.62 -30.36 -23.73
C ASP A 37 32.45 -29.08 -23.91
N VAL A 38 32.98 -28.59 -22.77
CA VAL A 38 34.09 -27.63 -22.58
C VAL A 38 33.64 -26.18 -22.29
N ASP A 39 33.52 -25.82 -20.99
CA ASP A 39 34.68 -25.33 -20.23
C ASP A 39 34.34 -25.17 -18.73
N GLN A 40 35.10 -25.88 -17.90
CA GLN A 40 35.18 -25.65 -16.46
C GLN A 40 36.32 -24.65 -16.22
N ASN A 41 36.04 -23.52 -15.57
CA ASN A 41 36.93 -22.83 -14.64
C ASN A 41 36.28 -21.52 -14.17
N ASN A 42 35.76 -21.49 -12.93
CA ASN A 42 36.38 -20.76 -11.82
C ASN A 42 35.36 -20.64 -10.67
N GLN A 43 35.59 -21.39 -9.60
CA GLN A 43 34.85 -21.29 -8.34
C GLN A 43 35.60 -20.39 -7.35
N LEU A 44 34.81 -19.74 -6.50
CA LEU A 44 35.14 -19.15 -5.20
C LEU A 44 35.72 -17.73 -5.21
N GLU A 45 34.83 -16.73 -5.13
CA GLU A 45 35.05 -15.60 -4.23
C GLU A 45 33.82 -15.31 -3.38
N SER A 46 34.11 -15.07 -2.11
CA SER A 46 33.25 -15.01 -0.95
C SER A 46 32.24 -13.86 -0.96
N HIS A 47 31.01 -14.17 -0.57
CA HIS A 47 29.96 -13.22 -0.23
C HIS A 47 30.39 -12.29 0.93
N TYR A 48 30.59 -11.00 0.65
CA TYR A 48 30.54 -9.95 1.66
C TYR A 48 29.09 -9.47 1.84
N TYR A 49 28.48 -9.88 2.95
CA TYR A 49 27.28 -9.25 3.48
C TYR A 49 27.65 -7.88 4.07
N ILE A 50 27.20 -6.79 3.46
CA ILE A 50 27.21 -5.48 4.12
C ILE A 50 25.95 -5.38 4.97
N ASN A 51 26.13 -5.70 6.26
CA ASN A 51 25.17 -5.43 7.32
C ASN A 51 25.16 -3.91 7.59
N ILE A 52 24.09 -3.22 7.21
CA ILE A 52 23.86 -1.82 7.62
C ILE A 52 22.86 -1.84 8.78
N SER A 53 23.30 -2.40 9.89
CA SER A 53 22.73 -2.16 11.21
C SER A 53 23.91 -1.74 12.08
N ASP A 54 23.98 -0.44 12.36
CA ASP A 54 24.70 0.21 13.46
C ASP A 54 25.36 1.51 12.97
N HIS A 55 24.62 2.60 13.13
CA HIS A 55 25.10 3.93 13.56
C HIS A 55 23.97 4.95 13.39
N PHE A 56 23.06 4.96 14.36
CA PHE A 56 22.26 6.16 14.65
C PHE A 56 22.32 6.42 16.14
N GLN A 57 23.25 7.30 16.53
CA GLN A 57 23.24 7.98 17.82
C GLN A 57 22.07 8.99 17.82
N PRO A 58 21.28 9.10 18.91
CA PRO A 58 20.24 10.11 19.00
C PRO A 58 20.88 11.48 19.24
N VAL A 59 20.53 12.46 18.40
CA VAL A 59 20.89 13.87 18.63
C VAL A 59 19.95 14.42 19.70
N SER A 60 20.56 14.87 20.80
CA SER A 60 19.93 15.57 21.92
C SER A 60 19.72 17.06 21.63
N ASP A 61 18.73 17.61 22.32
CA ASP A 61 18.54 19.01 22.74
C ASP A 61 18.38 20.11 21.69
N TRP A 62 17.12 20.41 21.36
CA TRP A 62 16.71 21.75 20.95
C TRP A 62 15.58 22.25 21.86
N ASN A 63 15.98 22.84 22.99
CA ASN A 63 15.18 23.84 23.72
C ASN A 63 15.22 25.14 22.92
N ASN A 64 14.06 25.77 22.70
CA ASN A 64 13.83 27.19 22.98
C ASN A 64 12.38 27.61 22.67
N ASN A 65 11.85 28.40 23.61
CA ASN A 65 10.67 29.27 23.56
C ASN A 65 9.30 28.60 23.65
N LEU A 66 8.83 28.39 24.89
CA LEU A 66 7.41 28.41 25.21
C LEU A 66 7.08 29.69 25.99
N ASP A 67 6.26 30.50 25.34
CA ASP A 67 5.65 31.72 25.85
C ASP A 67 4.60 31.38 26.93
N SER A 68 4.48 32.28 27.90
CA SER A 68 3.84 32.08 29.19
C SER A 68 2.50 32.80 29.28
N SER A 69 1.38 32.08 29.47
CA SER A 69 0.18 32.55 30.22
C SER A 69 -0.99 31.55 30.21
N PRO A 70 -1.95 31.63 31.15
CA PRO A 70 -2.26 30.52 32.04
C PRO A 70 -3.65 29.91 31.83
N ALA A 71 -3.79 28.65 32.25
CA ALA A 71 -5.09 28.01 32.47
C ALA A 71 -5.65 28.38 33.85
N PRO A 72 -6.97 28.54 34.00
CA PRO A 72 -7.58 28.88 35.29
C PRO A 72 -7.77 27.66 36.19
N HIS A 73 -7.66 27.94 37.48
CA HIS A 73 -7.91 27.09 38.64
C HIS A 73 -9.41 26.89 38.90
N VAL A 74 -9.79 25.68 39.36
CA VAL A 74 -10.80 25.36 40.40
C VAL A 74 -10.39 23.95 40.93
N VAL A 75 -9.80 23.72 42.11
CA VAL A 75 -10.18 23.93 43.52
C VAL A 75 -11.27 22.97 44.03
N LEU A 76 -10.79 21.94 44.76
CA LEU A 76 -11.30 21.27 45.97
C LEU A 76 -12.66 20.55 45.92
N ASP A 77 -12.71 19.26 46.34
CA ASP A 77 -12.75 18.93 47.77
C ASP A 77 -12.38 17.46 48.06
N LEU A 78 -11.67 17.27 49.18
CA LEU A 78 -11.29 16.00 49.78
C LEU A 78 -12.29 15.65 50.88
N ILE A 79 -12.95 14.49 50.84
CA ILE A 79 -13.48 13.84 52.06
C ILE A 79 -13.28 12.31 52.03
N SER A 80 -12.52 11.87 53.03
CA SER A 80 -12.35 10.60 53.76
C SER A 80 -12.98 9.27 53.30
N GLU A 81 -12.10 8.26 53.26
CA GLU A 81 -12.13 6.94 53.92
C GLU A 81 -13.47 6.26 54.25
N SER A 82 -13.65 5.03 53.74
CA SER A 82 -13.86 3.83 54.58
C SER A 82 -13.84 2.54 53.73
N ASN A 83 -12.93 1.63 54.06
CA ASN A 83 -12.92 0.23 53.63
C ASN A 83 -13.86 -0.58 54.54
N GLU A 84 -14.92 -1.21 54.00
CA GLU A 84 -15.54 -2.41 54.60
C GLU A 84 -16.17 -3.30 53.51
N GLU A 85 -15.73 -4.56 53.45
CA GLU A 85 -16.49 -5.75 53.02
C GLU A 85 -16.64 -6.65 54.28
N PRO A 86 -17.41 -7.76 54.31
CA PRO A 86 -18.57 -8.23 53.52
C PRO A 86 -19.73 -8.76 54.43
N VAL A 87 -20.94 -9.00 53.90
CA VAL A 87 -21.91 -9.92 54.54
C VAL A 87 -22.62 -10.77 53.49
N ILE A 88 -22.50 -12.09 53.66
CA ILE A 88 -23.20 -13.13 52.90
C ILE A 88 -24.37 -13.56 53.79
N ASP A 89 -25.61 -13.44 53.30
CA ASP A 89 -26.79 -14.02 53.93
C ASP A 89 -27.59 -14.81 52.89
N TYR A 90 -27.82 -16.09 53.19
CA TYR A 90 -28.61 -17.02 52.40
C TYR A 90 -30.03 -17.07 52.99
N GLY A 91 -30.87 -16.12 52.57
CA GLY A 91 -32.30 -16.08 52.89
C GLY A 91 -33.14 -16.49 51.68
N ASP A 92 -33.80 -17.63 51.81
CA ASP A 92 -34.71 -18.26 50.85
C ASP A 92 -35.96 -17.40 50.63
N ASP A 93 -36.04 -16.72 49.48
CA ASP A 93 -37.30 -16.23 48.95
C ASP A 93 -37.32 -16.44 47.43
N ARG A 94 -38.20 -17.36 47.02
CA ARG A 94 -38.53 -17.63 45.62
C ARG A 94 -39.18 -16.40 44.99
N VAL A 95 -38.42 -15.68 44.18
CA VAL A 95 -38.96 -14.72 43.22
C VAL A 95 -38.65 -15.22 41.81
N ILE A 96 -39.72 -15.50 41.06
CA ILE A 96 -39.69 -15.93 39.68
C ILE A 96 -39.07 -14.80 38.85
N ALA A 97 -37.87 -15.00 38.31
CA ALA A 97 -37.27 -14.06 37.37
C ALA A 97 -38.02 -14.18 36.03
N GLU A 98 -38.86 -13.19 35.76
CA GLU A 98 -39.45 -12.92 34.46
C GLU A 98 -38.32 -12.65 33.46
N VAL A 99 -38.08 -13.58 32.55
CA VAL A 99 -37.15 -13.40 31.42
C VAL A 99 -37.80 -12.43 30.45
N VAL A 100 -37.59 -11.13 30.66
CA VAL A 100 -37.85 -10.12 29.63
C VAL A 100 -36.73 -10.21 28.62
N LEU A 101 -36.96 -10.97 27.56
CA LEU A 101 -36.18 -10.95 26.32
C LEU A 101 -36.30 -9.54 25.71
N GLU A 102 -35.35 -8.66 26.04
CA GLU A 102 -35.21 -7.41 25.32
C GLU A 102 -34.70 -7.66 23.90
N LYS A 103 -35.69 -7.75 23.01
CA LYS A 103 -35.72 -7.31 21.61
C LYS A 103 -34.39 -7.43 20.87
N ASN A 104 -34.33 -8.51 20.09
CA ASN A 104 -33.60 -8.59 18.84
C ASN A 104 -33.72 -7.26 18.06
N VAL A 105 -32.68 -6.42 18.12
CA VAL A 105 -32.41 -5.49 17.03
C VAL A 105 -31.79 -6.32 15.93
N THR A 106 -32.64 -7.08 15.24
CA THR A 106 -32.33 -7.62 13.94
C THR A 106 -32.23 -6.41 13.02
N THR A 107 -31.03 -5.84 12.89
CA THR A 107 -30.74 -4.98 11.76
C THR A 107 -31.03 -5.83 10.54
N ALA A 108 -32.16 -5.54 9.89
CA ALA A 108 -32.44 -6.06 8.56
C ALA A 108 -31.28 -5.60 7.68
N VAL A 109 -30.31 -6.48 7.49
CA VAL A 109 -29.39 -6.37 6.37
C VAL A 109 -30.29 -6.62 5.17
N ASN A 110 -30.83 -5.53 4.62
CA ASN A 110 -31.42 -5.56 3.30
C ASN A 110 -30.31 -6.05 2.38
N TYR A 111 -30.31 -7.34 2.07
CA TYR A 111 -29.55 -7.90 0.98
C TYR A 111 -30.22 -7.36 -0.28
N VAL A 112 -29.88 -6.11 -0.62
CA VAL A 112 -30.09 -5.60 -1.95
C VAL A 112 -29.14 -6.42 -2.81
N SER A 113 -29.68 -7.47 -3.44
CA SER A 113 -29.06 -8.07 -4.61
C SER A 113 -29.02 -6.99 -5.68
N SER A 114 -27.99 -6.14 -5.63
CA SER A 114 -27.70 -5.20 -6.69
C SER A 114 -27.06 -6.02 -7.81
N ASN A 115 -27.90 -6.51 -8.71
CA ASN A 115 -27.52 -6.87 -10.08
C ASN A 115 -27.09 -5.63 -10.89
N ASP A 116 -26.50 -4.62 -10.25
CA ASP A 116 -25.84 -3.53 -10.95
C ASP A 116 -24.36 -3.87 -10.95
N SER A 117 -23.88 -4.40 -12.08
CA SER A 117 -22.46 -4.58 -12.38
C SER A 117 -21.78 -3.22 -12.58
N SER A 118 -22.06 -2.26 -11.71
CA SER A 118 -21.46 -0.94 -11.76
C SER A 118 -20.02 -1.07 -11.29
N VAL A 119 -19.08 -0.81 -12.19
CA VAL A 119 -17.65 -0.81 -11.92
C VAL A 119 -17.37 0.26 -10.88
N GLY A 120 -16.92 -0.14 -9.69
CA GLY A 120 -16.55 0.79 -8.63
C GLY A 120 -15.41 1.69 -9.12
N LYS A 121 -15.49 3.00 -8.87
CA LYS A 121 -14.58 3.98 -9.47
C LYS A 121 -14.22 5.09 -8.51
N ILE A 122 -12.94 5.47 -8.52
CA ILE A 122 -12.44 6.67 -7.84
C ILE A 122 -11.32 7.32 -8.65
N GLY A 123 -11.52 8.58 -9.02
CA GLY A 123 -10.60 9.27 -9.92
C GLY A 123 -10.40 8.48 -11.23
N PRO A 124 -9.15 8.17 -11.63
CA PRO A 124 -8.85 7.38 -12.82
C PRO A 124 -8.85 5.86 -12.59
N TYR A 125 -9.17 5.39 -11.38
CA TYR A 125 -9.04 3.98 -10.99
C TYR A 125 -10.39 3.29 -10.94
N THR A 126 -10.45 2.04 -11.42
CA THR A 126 -11.68 1.24 -11.46
C THR A 126 -11.47 -0.17 -10.90
N SER A 127 -12.55 -0.81 -10.44
CA SER A 127 -12.53 -2.17 -9.89
C SER A 127 -12.14 -3.24 -10.92
N ASP A 128 -12.20 -2.94 -12.22
CA ASP A 128 -11.81 -3.85 -13.30
C ASP A 128 -10.30 -3.82 -13.58
N GLN A 129 -9.58 -2.81 -13.07
CA GLN A 129 -8.14 -2.68 -13.24
C GLN A 129 -7.41 -3.48 -12.19
N ARG A 130 -6.35 -4.20 -12.56
CA ARG A 130 -5.38 -4.74 -11.62
C ARG A 130 -4.41 -3.64 -11.20
N VAL A 131 -4.38 -3.34 -9.90
CA VAL A 131 -3.66 -2.18 -9.35
C VAL A 131 -2.56 -2.63 -8.40
N LEU A 132 -1.33 -2.17 -8.66
CA LEU A 132 -0.20 -2.25 -7.74
C LEU A 132 0.07 -0.86 -7.15
N LEU A 133 0.02 -0.75 -5.82
CA LEU A 133 0.42 0.45 -5.09
C LEU A 133 1.77 0.22 -4.41
N VAL A 134 2.68 1.16 -4.60
CA VAL A 134 4.09 1.03 -4.21
C VAL A 134 4.48 2.14 -3.26
N GLY A 135 5.20 1.77 -2.19
CA GLY A 135 5.70 2.72 -1.20
C GLY A 135 4.61 3.32 -0.31
N GLU A 136 3.56 2.55 -0.03
CA GLU A 136 2.50 2.97 0.89
C GLU A 136 3.08 3.26 2.28
N GLY A 137 2.60 4.35 2.87
CA GLY A 137 2.88 4.72 4.26
C GLY A 137 1.93 3.99 5.20
N ASP A 138 0.85 4.67 5.59
CA ASP A 138 -0.19 4.09 6.44
C ASP A 138 -1.27 3.32 5.65
N PHE A 139 -1.08 3.11 4.35
CA PHE A 139 -2.01 2.43 3.44
C PHE A 139 -3.36 3.13 3.21
N SER A 140 -3.52 4.38 3.65
CA SER A 140 -4.80 5.09 3.55
C SER A 140 -5.24 5.41 2.12
N PHE A 141 -4.31 5.51 1.15
CA PHE A 141 -4.67 5.71 -0.25
C PHE A 141 -5.25 4.43 -0.84
N SER A 142 -4.56 3.31 -0.64
CA SER A 142 -5.04 1.98 -1.06
C SER A 142 -6.41 1.67 -0.45
N ALA A 143 -6.60 1.93 0.86
CA ALA A 143 -7.87 1.71 1.53
C ALA A 143 -9.00 2.59 0.93
N SER A 144 -8.70 3.84 0.57
CA SER A 144 -9.66 4.72 -0.12
C SER A 144 -10.12 4.14 -1.46
N LEU A 145 -9.21 3.53 -2.23
CA LEU A 145 -9.55 2.83 -3.47
C LEU A 145 -10.41 1.60 -3.20
N ALA A 146 -10.00 0.75 -2.25
CA ALA A 146 -10.72 -0.48 -1.93
C ALA A 146 -12.17 -0.21 -1.47
N VAL A 147 -12.39 0.82 -0.66
CA VAL A 147 -13.74 1.23 -0.24
C VAL A 147 -14.57 1.69 -1.44
N ALA A 148 -14.00 2.47 -2.36
CA ALA A 148 -14.69 2.94 -3.55
C ALA A 148 -14.97 1.84 -4.59
N PHE A 149 -14.20 0.74 -4.56
CA PHE A 149 -14.44 -0.44 -5.39
C PHE A 149 -15.59 -1.31 -4.85
N GLY A 150 -16.12 -1.00 -3.67
CA GLY A 150 -17.26 -1.70 -3.10
C GLY A 150 -16.85 -2.92 -2.28
N THR A 151 -17.68 -3.97 -2.30
CA THR A 151 -17.53 -5.12 -1.38
C THR A 151 -16.31 -6.00 -1.66
N SER A 152 -15.71 -5.91 -2.84
CA SER A 152 -14.50 -6.65 -3.23
C SER A 152 -13.48 -5.73 -3.89
N ALA A 153 -12.22 -5.88 -3.48
CA ALA A 153 -11.07 -5.16 -4.01
C ALA A 153 -9.86 -6.13 -4.16
N CYS A 154 -10.12 -7.38 -4.56
CA CYS A 154 -9.10 -8.41 -4.77
C CYS A 154 -8.11 -8.09 -5.91
N ASN A 155 -8.44 -7.10 -6.73
CA ASN A 155 -7.61 -6.54 -7.78
C ASN A 155 -6.51 -5.58 -7.28
N ILE A 156 -6.47 -5.27 -5.97
CA ILE A 156 -5.48 -4.38 -5.36
C ILE A 156 -4.38 -5.19 -4.66
N ILE A 157 -3.13 -4.85 -4.99
CA ILE A 157 -1.94 -5.21 -4.20
C ILE A 157 -1.29 -3.92 -3.71
N ALA A 158 -1.26 -3.73 -2.39
CA ALA A 158 -0.66 -2.57 -1.75
C ALA A 158 0.65 -2.95 -1.08
N THR A 159 1.72 -2.19 -1.32
CA THR A 159 3.07 -2.55 -0.89
C THR A 159 3.80 -1.41 -0.20
N SER A 160 4.60 -1.72 0.82
CA SER A 160 5.47 -0.77 1.52
C SER A 160 6.92 -1.28 1.57
N LEU A 161 7.88 -0.34 1.61
CA LEU A 161 9.28 -0.66 1.90
C LEU A 161 9.47 -1.03 3.37
N ASN A 162 8.79 -0.32 4.28
CA ASN A 162 8.89 -0.58 5.71
C ASN A 162 8.20 -1.90 6.08
N LEU A 163 8.71 -2.56 7.11
CA LEU A 163 8.13 -3.78 7.70
C LEU A 163 6.93 -3.46 8.59
N GLY A 164 6.07 -4.46 8.82
CA GLY A 164 4.83 -4.32 9.59
C GLY A 164 5.02 -3.68 10.97
N ASP A 165 6.00 -4.14 11.75
CA ASP A 165 6.25 -3.62 13.11
C ASP A 165 6.58 -2.13 13.11
N PHE A 166 7.35 -1.66 12.12
CA PHE A 166 7.63 -0.24 11.95
C PHE A 166 6.34 0.54 11.69
N LEU A 167 5.48 0.03 10.81
CA LEU A 167 4.23 0.69 10.45
C LEU A 167 3.25 0.77 11.63
N ILE A 168 3.10 -0.31 12.39
CA ILE A 168 2.28 -0.37 13.61
C ILE A 168 2.74 0.68 14.61
N LYS A 169 4.06 0.79 14.83
CA LYS A 169 4.63 1.75 15.77
C LYS A 169 4.47 3.21 15.35
N ASN A 170 4.54 3.50 14.05
CA ASN A 170 4.69 4.87 13.56
C ASN A 170 3.41 5.48 12.94
N TYR A 171 2.44 4.65 12.56
CA TYR A 171 1.23 5.09 11.87
C TYR A 171 -0.02 4.57 12.57
N ARG A 172 -0.67 5.44 13.33
CA ARG A 172 -1.84 5.08 14.17
C ARG A 172 -2.97 4.42 13.38
N LYS A 173 -3.18 4.82 12.12
CA LYS A 173 -4.25 4.29 11.26
C LYS A 173 -3.86 3.06 10.45
N PHE A 174 -2.58 2.68 10.43
CA PHE A 174 -2.12 1.55 9.63
C PHE A 174 -2.89 0.25 9.93
N PRO A 175 -3.12 -0.16 11.20
CA PRO A 175 -3.86 -1.39 11.48
C PRO A 175 -5.28 -1.39 10.88
N ASN A 176 -5.99 -0.27 10.99
CA ASN A 176 -7.36 -0.15 10.47
C ASN A 176 -7.37 -0.14 8.93
N ASN A 177 -6.46 0.61 8.30
CA ASN A 177 -6.38 0.66 6.84
C ASN A 177 -5.97 -0.70 6.25
N LYS A 178 -5.08 -1.43 6.93
CA LYS A 178 -4.71 -2.80 6.57
C LYS A 178 -5.90 -3.74 6.69
N ALA A 179 -6.62 -3.71 7.81
CA ALA A 179 -7.81 -4.52 8.00
C ALA A 179 -8.90 -4.23 6.95
N GLU A 180 -9.09 -2.96 6.59
CA GLU A 180 -10.02 -2.55 5.53
C GLU A 180 -9.66 -3.17 4.17
N LEU A 181 -8.37 -3.16 3.82
CA LEU A 181 -7.86 -3.78 2.59
C LEU A 181 -8.06 -5.30 2.59
N GLU A 182 -7.63 -5.97 3.65
CA GLU A 182 -7.68 -7.44 3.74
C GLU A 182 -9.12 -7.97 3.81
N THR A 183 -10.03 -7.25 4.49
CA THR A 183 -11.46 -7.62 4.56
C THR A 183 -12.13 -7.55 3.19
N ARG A 184 -11.65 -6.69 2.30
CA ARG A 184 -12.11 -6.59 0.90
C ARG A 184 -11.32 -7.48 -0.06
N GLY A 185 -10.43 -8.33 0.46
CA GLY A 185 -9.66 -9.29 -0.33
C GLY A 185 -8.42 -8.72 -1.01
N SER A 186 -8.05 -7.46 -0.75
CA SER A 186 -6.79 -6.89 -1.24
C SER A 186 -5.59 -7.54 -0.56
N VAL A 187 -4.44 -7.57 -1.26
CA VAL A 187 -3.18 -8.11 -0.71
C VAL A 187 -2.31 -6.97 -0.18
N VAL A 188 -1.81 -7.12 1.04
CA VAL A 188 -0.86 -6.18 1.66
C VAL A 188 0.51 -6.84 1.81
N LEU A 189 1.55 -6.23 1.24
CA LEU A 189 2.94 -6.73 1.31
C LEU A 189 3.88 -5.68 1.92
N HIS A 190 4.90 -6.15 2.61
CA HIS A 190 5.92 -5.33 3.26
C HIS A 190 7.32 -5.70 2.77
N GLY A 191 8.29 -4.81 2.93
CA GLY A 191 9.67 -5.04 2.47
C GLY A 191 9.85 -4.95 0.95
N VAL A 192 8.90 -4.36 0.23
CA VAL A 192 8.96 -4.23 -1.23
C VAL A 192 9.71 -2.96 -1.62
N ASP A 193 10.89 -3.13 -2.20
CA ASP A 193 11.70 -2.04 -2.75
C ASP A 193 11.22 -1.68 -4.17
N ALA A 194 10.71 -0.46 -4.34
CA ALA A 194 10.22 0.08 -5.60
C ALA A 194 11.24 0.00 -6.75
N THR A 195 12.54 -0.02 -6.42
CA THR A 195 13.65 -0.10 -7.40
C THR A 195 14.07 -1.53 -7.72
N LYS A 196 13.46 -2.52 -7.07
CA LYS A 196 13.76 -3.95 -7.25
C LYS A 196 12.51 -4.83 -7.38
N MET A 197 11.32 -4.22 -7.42
CA MET A 197 10.04 -4.92 -7.34
C MET A 197 9.80 -5.90 -8.50
N VAL A 198 10.43 -5.72 -9.66
CA VAL A 198 10.36 -6.69 -10.77
C VAL A 198 11.00 -8.05 -10.41
N ASN A 199 11.91 -8.07 -9.42
CA ASN A 199 12.56 -9.28 -8.94
C ASN A 199 11.86 -9.85 -7.69
N HIS A 200 10.78 -9.22 -7.20
CA HIS A 200 10.08 -9.70 -6.02
C HIS A 200 9.35 -11.01 -6.34
N PRO A 201 9.48 -12.08 -5.51
CA PRO A 201 8.99 -13.42 -5.86
C PRO A 201 7.47 -13.51 -6.10
N PHE A 202 6.69 -12.63 -5.47
CA PHE A 202 5.24 -12.59 -5.63
C PHE A 202 4.76 -11.65 -6.75
N VAL A 203 5.12 -10.36 -6.71
CA VAL A 203 4.63 -9.36 -7.68
C VAL A 203 5.45 -9.26 -8.96
N GLY A 204 6.70 -9.71 -8.97
CA GLY A 204 7.65 -9.47 -10.07
C GLY A 204 7.27 -10.14 -11.39
N SER A 205 6.49 -11.23 -11.34
CA SER A 205 5.97 -11.96 -12.51
C SER A 205 4.57 -11.50 -12.94
N MET A 206 4.01 -10.49 -12.29
CA MET A 206 2.66 -10.01 -12.55
C MET A 206 2.66 -8.79 -13.49
N THR A 207 1.67 -8.73 -14.36
CA THR A 207 1.34 -7.54 -15.16
C THR A 207 0.14 -6.82 -14.56
N PHE A 208 0.19 -5.48 -14.53
CA PHE A 208 -0.82 -4.62 -13.92
C PHE A 208 -1.34 -3.60 -14.94
N ASP A 209 -2.61 -3.22 -14.78
CA ASP A 209 -3.19 -2.11 -15.52
C ASP A 209 -2.70 -0.78 -14.96
N ARG A 210 -2.47 -0.71 -13.65
CA ARG A 210 -2.01 0.50 -12.96
C ARG A 210 -0.91 0.18 -11.96
N VAL A 211 0.23 0.85 -12.09
CA VAL A 211 1.31 0.83 -11.08
C VAL A 211 1.49 2.24 -10.51
N ILE A 212 1.21 2.42 -9.22
CA ILE A 212 1.05 3.72 -8.59
C ILE A 212 2.13 3.94 -7.52
N PHE A 213 2.85 5.07 -7.59
CA PHE A 213 3.76 5.51 -6.55
C PHE A 213 3.47 6.96 -6.15
N ASN A 214 2.81 7.13 -5.02
CA ASN A 214 2.43 8.44 -4.50
C ASN A 214 3.52 9.03 -3.61
N PHE A 215 3.94 10.25 -3.92
CA PHE A 215 4.93 11.04 -3.17
C PHE A 215 6.25 10.29 -2.87
N PRO A 216 6.92 9.74 -3.90
CA PRO A 216 8.17 9.01 -3.71
C PRO A 216 9.21 9.88 -2.99
N HIS A 217 9.83 9.32 -1.94
CA HIS A 217 10.81 10.02 -1.12
C HIS A 217 12.00 9.12 -0.78
N ALA A 218 13.23 9.61 -0.99
CA ALA A 218 14.46 8.82 -0.84
C ALA A 218 15.01 8.78 0.61
N GLY A 219 14.18 9.11 1.60
CA GLY A 219 14.56 9.10 3.03
C GLY A 219 15.58 10.16 3.48
N LYS A 220 15.92 11.14 2.62
CA LYS A 220 16.79 12.26 2.99
C LYS A 220 16.03 13.58 2.95
N PHE A 221 16.11 14.33 4.04
CA PHE A 221 15.46 15.62 4.17
C PHE A 221 16.45 16.73 3.86
N GLY A 222 16.27 17.36 2.72
CA GLY A 222 17.13 18.44 2.24
C GLY A 222 16.61 18.92 0.89
N LYS A 223 17.16 20.03 0.41
CA LYS A 223 16.77 20.63 -0.89
C LYS A 223 17.98 20.97 -1.75
N GLY A 224 19.12 20.34 -1.47
CA GLY A 224 20.35 20.47 -2.23
C GLY A 224 20.39 19.52 -3.43
N ASP A 225 21.49 19.57 -4.17
CA ASP A 225 21.67 18.78 -5.39
C ASP A 225 21.86 17.30 -5.09
N LEU A 226 22.41 16.95 -3.93
CA LEU A 226 22.55 15.57 -3.51
C LEU A 226 21.17 14.93 -3.29
N GLU A 227 20.29 15.58 -2.53
CA GLU A 227 18.94 15.07 -2.30
C GLU A 227 18.16 15.01 -3.61
N LEU A 228 18.30 16.03 -4.47
CA LEU A 228 17.69 16.02 -5.79
C LEU A 228 18.08 14.77 -6.59
N ARG A 229 19.39 14.47 -6.69
CA ARG A 229 19.88 13.28 -7.40
C ARG A 229 19.36 11.98 -6.78
N MET A 230 19.26 11.90 -5.45
CA MET A 230 18.71 10.72 -4.77
C MET A 230 17.23 10.52 -5.09
N HIS A 231 16.43 11.58 -5.08
CA HIS A 231 15.02 11.51 -5.45
C HIS A 231 14.84 11.14 -6.93
N GLN A 232 15.63 11.71 -7.83
CA GLN A 232 15.61 11.36 -9.25
C GLN A 232 15.99 9.90 -9.46
N LYS A 233 17.04 9.40 -8.78
CA LYS A 233 17.45 7.99 -8.84
C LYS A 233 16.36 7.04 -8.37
N LEU A 234 15.65 7.37 -7.28
CA LEU A 234 14.51 6.59 -6.80
C LEU A 234 13.40 6.53 -7.86
N ILE A 235 13.03 7.68 -8.43
CA ILE A 235 11.96 7.77 -9.43
C ILE A 235 12.34 7.01 -10.71
N SER A 236 13.57 7.19 -11.22
CA SER A 236 14.05 6.45 -12.40
C SER A 236 14.09 4.95 -12.16
N GLY A 237 14.57 4.50 -10.99
CA GLY A 237 14.60 3.08 -10.64
C GLY A 237 13.20 2.47 -10.55
N PHE A 238 12.24 3.19 -9.97
CA PHE A 238 10.84 2.78 -9.97
C PHE A 238 10.26 2.69 -11.39
N LEU A 239 10.43 3.73 -12.22
CA LEU A 239 9.94 3.74 -13.59
C LEU A 239 10.50 2.58 -14.42
N GLN A 240 11.80 2.28 -14.27
CA GLN A 240 12.46 1.16 -14.93
C GLN A 240 11.85 -0.20 -14.55
N ASN A 241 11.46 -0.38 -13.29
CA ASN A 241 10.80 -1.60 -12.82
C ASN A 241 9.34 -1.64 -13.29
N ALA A 242 8.59 -0.57 -13.06
CA ALA A 242 7.17 -0.47 -13.38
C ALA A 242 6.90 -0.67 -14.88
N LYS A 243 7.79 -0.18 -15.75
CA LYS A 243 7.74 -0.40 -17.21
C LYS A 243 7.65 -1.88 -17.59
N LYS A 244 8.32 -2.76 -16.85
CA LYS A 244 8.34 -4.21 -17.09
C LYS A 244 7.11 -4.92 -16.52
N MET A 245 6.27 -4.21 -15.78
CA MET A 245 5.14 -4.76 -15.03
C MET A 245 3.80 -4.25 -15.57
N ILE A 246 3.79 -3.55 -16.71
CA ILE A 246 2.58 -3.08 -17.40
C ILE A 246 2.50 -3.65 -18.81
N GLY A 247 1.27 -3.85 -19.30
CA GLY A 247 0.99 -4.19 -20.70
C GLY A 247 0.86 -2.96 -21.59
N GLU A 248 0.40 -3.15 -22.83
CA GLU A 248 0.21 -2.08 -23.83
C GLU A 248 -0.71 -0.95 -23.35
N ASP A 249 -1.83 -1.29 -22.70
CA ASP A 249 -2.81 -0.35 -22.15
C ASP A 249 -2.55 0.03 -20.67
N GLY A 250 -1.45 -0.45 -20.09
CA GLY A 250 -1.11 -0.20 -18.71
C GLY A 250 -0.52 1.20 -18.49
N GLU A 251 -0.81 1.78 -17.32
CA GLU A 251 -0.29 3.11 -16.96
C GLU A 251 0.55 3.07 -15.68
N ILE A 252 1.63 3.85 -15.66
CA ILE A 252 2.44 4.11 -14.46
C ILE A 252 2.10 5.51 -13.94
N HIS A 253 1.66 5.60 -12.69
CA HIS A 253 1.22 6.85 -12.07
C HIS A 253 2.20 7.28 -10.99
N ILE A 254 2.75 8.48 -11.10
CA ILE A 254 3.56 9.11 -10.05
C ILE A 254 2.87 10.39 -9.60
N THR A 255 2.54 10.47 -8.32
CA THR A 255 2.04 11.72 -7.73
C THR A 255 3.17 12.43 -7.00
N SER A 256 3.40 13.71 -7.28
CA SER A 256 4.41 14.50 -6.56
C SER A 256 4.03 15.97 -6.48
N LYS A 257 4.64 16.67 -5.53
CA LYS A 257 4.54 18.13 -5.45
C LYS A 257 5.08 18.74 -6.74
N CYS A 258 4.40 19.77 -7.24
CA CYS A 258 4.75 20.40 -8.51
C CYS A 258 5.24 21.85 -8.34
N SER A 259 5.70 22.18 -7.12
CA SER A 259 6.15 23.52 -6.75
C SER A 259 7.53 23.53 -6.08
N GLY A 260 8.25 24.64 -6.25
CA GLY A 260 9.56 24.85 -5.62
C GLY A 260 10.57 23.77 -6.02
N PHE A 261 11.28 23.23 -5.03
CA PHE A 261 12.28 22.16 -5.19
C PHE A 261 11.80 21.01 -6.07
N PHE A 262 10.55 20.57 -5.90
CA PHE A 262 10.03 19.39 -6.58
C PHE A 262 9.86 19.57 -8.09
N ARG A 263 9.81 20.80 -8.62
CA ARG A 263 9.86 21.04 -10.08
C ARG A 263 11.17 20.56 -10.69
N ARG A 264 12.27 20.63 -9.94
CA ARG A 264 13.60 20.21 -10.39
C ARG A 264 13.74 18.71 -10.55
N LEU A 265 12.81 17.92 -9.99
CA LEU A 265 12.79 16.47 -10.21
C LEU A 265 12.63 16.15 -11.70
N ASP A 266 11.86 16.99 -12.42
CA ASP A 266 11.56 16.83 -13.84
C ASP A 266 11.07 15.42 -14.19
N ILE A 267 10.00 15.00 -13.48
CA ILE A 267 9.39 13.67 -13.63
C ILE A 267 9.08 13.31 -15.09
N PRO A 268 8.55 14.22 -15.94
CA PRO A 268 8.39 13.96 -17.37
C PRO A 268 9.68 13.55 -18.07
N LYS A 269 10.78 14.29 -17.83
CA LYS A 269 12.08 13.93 -18.39
C LYS A 269 12.56 12.57 -17.90
N LEU A 270 12.44 12.28 -16.61
CA LEU A 270 12.83 10.96 -16.06
C LEU A 270 12.05 9.81 -16.72
N GLY A 271 10.75 10.00 -16.98
CA GLY A 271 9.93 9.04 -17.74
C GLY A 271 10.45 8.84 -19.17
N CYS A 272 10.70 9.94 -19.89
CA CYS A 272 11.25 9.92 -21.23
C CYS A 272 12.61 9.20 -21.29
N ASP A 273 13.50 9.46 -20.34
CA ASP A 273 14.81 8.81 -20.23
C ASP A 273 14.70 7.28 -20.00
N GLN A 274 13.58 6.79 -19.47
CA GLN A 274 13.28 5.35 -19.33
C GLN A 274 12.51 4.76 -20.53
N GLY A 275 12.32 5.53 -21.60
CA GLY A 275 11.55 5.12 -22.78
C GLY A 275 10.07 4.92 -22.46
N LEU A 276 9.50 5.83 -21.68
CA LEU A 276 8.07 5.98 -21.42
C LEU A 276 7.60 7.33 -21.97
N TYR A 277 6.38 7.39 -22.48
CA TYR A 277 5.79 8.66 -22.90
C TYR A 277 4.83 9.17 -21.83
N LEU A 278 4.78 10.50 -21.64
CA LEU A 278 3.84 11.12 -20.73
C LEU A 278 2.46 11.21 -21.41
N ILE A 279 1.49 10.44 -20.93
CA ILE A 279 0.10 10.48 -21.38
C ILE A 279 -0.53 11.82 -20.94
N GLN A 280 -0.38 12.14 -19.65
CA GLN A 280 -0.97 13.33 -19.06
C GLN A 280 -0.33 13.68 -17.71
N ALA A 281 -0.38 14.97 -17.36
CA ALA A 281 -0.05 15.46 -16.03
C ALA A 281 -1.24 16.24 -15.47
N VAL A 282 -1.98 15.63 -14.55
CA VAL A 282 -3.23 16.18 -13.99
C VAL A 282 -3.01 16.69 -12.57
N ASN A 283 -3.77 17.71 -12.15
CA ASN A 283 -3.69 18.19 -10.77
C ASN A 283 -4.19 17.12 -9.81
N PHE A 284 -3.39 16.80 -8.80
CA PHE A 284 -3.77 15.88 -7.75
C PHE A 284 -4.55 16.62 -6.67
N LYS A 285 -5.75 16.14 -6.34
CA LYS A 285 -6.55 16.66 -5.23
C LYS A 285 -6.75 15.57 -4.20
N ARG A 286 -6.08 15.70 -3.04
CA ARG A 286 -6.23 14.76 -1.91
C ARG A 286 -7.70 14.53 -1.51
N LEU A 287 -8.54 15.56 -1.63
CA LEU A 287 -9.96 15.49 -1.28
C LEU A 287 -10.78 14.55 -2.18
N GLU A 288 -10.29 14.19 -3.36
CA GLU A 288 -10.94 13.21 -4.24
C GLU A 288 -10.75 11.76 -3.74
N TYR A 289 -9.99 11.55 -2.65
CA TYR A 289 -9.71 10.26 -2.03
C TYR A 289 -10.12 10.28 -0.54
N PRO A 290 -11.39 9.97 -0.22
CA PRO A 290 -11.88 9.96 1.16
C PRO A 290 -11.06 9.05 2.06
N GLY A 291 -10.70 9.55 3.24
CA GLY A 291 -9.86 8.82 4.19
C GLY A 291 -8.34 8.88 3.91
N TYR A 292 -7.92 9.30 2.71
CA TYR A 292 -6.49 9.39 2.39
C TYR A 292 -5.77 10.46 3.22
N GLN A 293 -4.70 10.03 3.90
CA GLN A 293 -3.81 10.87 4.68
C GLN A 293 -2.38 10.76 4.16
N THR A 294 -1.87 11.86 3.63
CA THR A 294 -0.47 11.97 3.23
C THR A 294 0.44 12.02 4.44
N LYS A 295 1.43 11.12 4.48
CA LYS A 295 2.38 10.99 5.60
C LYS A 295 3.76 11.50 5.23
N TYR A 296 4.41 12.14 6.19
CA TYR A 296 5.83 12.47 6.10
C TYR A 296 6.60 11.18 6.38
N GLY A 297 7.07 10.47 5.35
CA GLY A 297 7.88 9.26 5.56
C GLY A 297 9.05 9.57 6.50
N PHE A 298 9.30 8.72 7.51
CA PHE A 298 10.27 8.95 8.62
C PHE A 298 10.03 10.21 9.48
N GLY A 299 8.84 10.82 9.41
CA GLY A 299 8.35 11.86 10.32
C GLY A 299 7.19 11.40 11.22
N GLY A 300 6.85 10.10 11.20
CA GLY A 300 5.73 9.51 11.93
C GLY A 300 4.36 9.89 11.34
N ASP A 301 3.32 9.90 12.17
CA ASP A 301 1.93 10.17 11.77
C ASP A 301 1.64 11.63 11.38
N ARG A 302 2.67 12.47 11.28
CA ARG A 302 2.56 13.90 10.97
C ARG A 302 1.99 14.13 9.56
N TYR A 303 1.13 15.13 9.47
CA TYR A 303 0.51 15.54 8.21
C TYR A 303 1.54 16.10 7.23
N PHE A 304 1.59 15.52 6.03
CA PHE A 304 2.35 16.07 4.91
C PHE A 304 1.44 16.96 4.06
N HIS A 305 1.73 18.27 4.01
CA HIS A 305 1.02 19.17 3.10
C HIS A 305 1.39 18.88 1.64
N CYS A 306 0.52 18.12 0.99
CA CYS A 306 0.74 17.59 -0.34
C CYS A 306 0.40 18.55 -1.47
N ASN A 307 -0.20 19.72 -1.22
CA ASN A 307 -0.58 20.63 -2.30
C ASN A 307 0.46 21.76 -2.50
N PRO A 308 0.56 22.33 -3.73
CA PRO A 308 0.00 21.80 -4.98
C PRO A 308 0.79 20.58 -5.48
N SER A 309 0.08 19.62 -6.07
CA SER A 309 0.65 18.40 -6.64
C SER A 309 0.04 18.03 -7.97
N LYS A 310 0.78 17.21 -8.72
CA LYS A 310 0.30 16.59 -9.95
C LYS A 310 0.51 15.08 -9.90
N THR A 311 -0.38 14.36 -10.58
CA THR A 311 -0.19 12.97 -10.97
C THR A 311 0.24 12.93 -12.42
N TYR A 312 1.44 12.41 -12.66
CA TYR A 312 2.01 12.16 -13.97
C TYR A 312 1.69 10.71 -14.35
N LYS A 313 1.06 10.51 -15.51
CA LYS A 313 0.70 9.20 -16.02
C LYS A 313 1.52 8.89 -17.26
N PHE A 314 2.14 7.71 -17.27
CA PHE A 314 3.03 7.26 -18.33
C PHE A 314 2.52 5.96 -18.95
N GLY A 315 2.71 5.82 -20.26
CA GLY A 315 2.50 4.57 -20.99
C GLY A 315 3.80 4.10 -21.65
N LEU A 316 3.76 2.90 -22.24
CA LEU A 316 4.86 2.36 -23.01
C LEU A 316 5.03 3.13 -24.33
N SER A 317 6.22 3.68 -24.59
CA SER A 317 6.48 4.29 -25.91
C SER A 317 6.33 3.23 -27.00
N SER A 318 5.61 3.57 -28.07
CA SER A 318 5.58 2.75 -29.28
C SER A 318 7.03 2.63 -29.80
N ASN A 319 7.50 1.38 -29.94
CA ASN A 319 8.80 1.10 -30.57
C ASN A 319 8.75 1.39 -32.07
#